data_AF-A0A7V9IU50-F1
#
_entry.id   AF-A0A7V9IU50-F1
#
_cell.length_a   1.000
_cell.length_b   1.000
_cell.length_c   1.000
_cell.angle_alpha   90.00
_cell.angle_beta   90.00
_cell.angle_gamma   90.00
#
_symmetry.space_group_name_H-M   'P 1'
#
loop_
_entity.id
_entity.type
_entity.pdbx_description
1 polymer ?
#
loop_
_entity_poly.entity_id
_entity_poly.type
_entity_poly.pdbx_seq_one_letter_code
_entity_poly.pdbx_strand_id
1 'polypeptide(L)'
;MTNRPRDRDADGRAHQSRPRDALGRPLPYGSTGVEPISEDPLPPLQTVDVACGLLAADRPFSAHEVFEARWKAGPAAERDLWQGLAQICVALTHAARGNEAGAQRLLDRGVGRLATYASRGGPAYGLDLVRVIDRAEDAVRDPQCGGNPIS
;
A
#
# COMPACT_ATOMS: atom_id res chain seq x y z
N MET A 1 20.49 31.49 12.69
CA MET A 1 19.58 30.31 12.66
C MET A 1 19.75 29.64 11.31
N THR A 2 20.58 28.61 11.24
CA THR A 2 21.05 27.98 10.00
C THR A 2 19.98 27.04 9.44
N ASN A 3 19.49 27.37 8.24
CA ASN A 3 18.56 26.58 7.44
C ASN A 3 19.27 25.30 6.98
N ARG A 4 18.90 24.12 7.50
CA ARG A 4 19.45 22.84 7.02
C ARG A 4 18.90 22.58 5.61
N PRO A 5 19.77 22.34 4.60
CA PRO A 5 19.32 22.01 3.26
C PRO A 5 18.63 20.65 3.30
N ARG A 6 17.40 20.60 2.78
CA ARG A 6 16.71 19.33 2.51
C ARG A 6 17.47 18.65 1.38
N ASP A 7 18.08 17.51 1.67
CA ASP A 7 18.72 16.67 0.67
C ASP A 7 17.61 16.19 -0.30
N ARG A 8 17.76 16.52 -1.57
CA ARG A 8 16.81 16.21 -2.64
C ARG A 8 17.58 15.46 -3.70
N ASP A 9 17.11 14.27 -4.07
CA ASP A 9 17.64 13.58 -5.23
C ASP A 9 17.26 14.32 -6.52
N ALA A 10 17.95 13.99 -7.61
CA ALA A 10 17.80 14.63 -8.92
C ALA A 10 16.36 14.61 -9.49
N ASP A 11 15.50 13.72 -8.97
CA ASP A 11 14.08 13.59 -9.32
C ASP A 11 13.11 14.29 -8.36
N GLY A 12 13.61 15.05 -7.38
CA GLY A 12 12.79 15.84 -6.45
C GLY A 12 11.99 15.03 -5.42
N ARG A 13 12.26 13.72 -5.29
CA ARG A 13 11.70 12.90 -4.22
C ARG A 13 12.53 13.07 -2.96
N ALA A 14 11.86 13.28 -1.83
CA ALA A 14 12.53 13.32 -0.54
C ALA A 14 12.82 11.88 -0.12
N HIS A 15 14.09 11.48 -0.15
CA HIS A 15 14.51 10.24 0.50
C HIS A 15 14.09 10.32 1.96
N GLN A 16 13.17 9.45 2.38
CA GLN A 16 12.57 9.55 3.71
C GLN A 16 13.56 9.04 4.78
N SER A 17 14.53 9.86 5.17
CA SER A 17 15.61 9.48 6.10
C SER A 17 15.15 9.30 7.57
N ARG A 18 13.86 9.47 7.87
CA ARG A 18 13.33 9.41 9.24
C ARG A 18 12.75 8.02 9.50
N PRO A 19 13.18 7.32 10.58
CA PRO A 19 12.66 6.00 10.92
C PRO A 19 11.14 6.07 11.12
N ARG A 20 10.42 5.00 10.75
CA ARG A 20 8.96 4.90 10.85
C ARG A 20 8.54 3.63 11.57
N ASP A 21 7.34 3.63 12.15
CA ASP A 21 6.69 2.40 12.61
C ASP A 21 6.11 1.58 11.45
N ALA A 22 5.55 0.39 11.75
CA ALA A 22 4.94 -0.52 10.78
C ALA A 22 3.77 0.12 9.99
N LEU A 23 3.12 1.13 10.57
CA LEU A 23 2.04 1.88 9.93
C LEU A 23 2.55 3.11 9.19
N GLY A 24 3.86 3.37 9.13
CA GLY A 24 4.45 4.51 8.44
C GLY A 24 4.43 5.83 9.23
N ARG A 25 4.15 5.84 10.54
CA ARG A 25 4.23 7.07 11.35
C ARG A 25 5.70 7.39 11.64
N PRO A 26 6.14 8.66 11.47
CA PRO A 26 7.52 9.03 11.78
C PRO A 26 7.85 8.84 13.26
N LEU A 27 8.95 8.18 13.56
CA LEU A 27 9.49 7.98 14.90
C LEU A 27 10.44 9.13 15.29
N PRO A 28 10.74 9.32 16.59
CA PRO A 28 11.81 10.20 17.04
C PRO A 28 13.17 9.81 16.42
N TYR A 29 14.04 10.79 16.17
CA TYR A 29 15.42 10.52 15.71
C TYR A 29 16.16 9.64 16.73
N GLY A 30 16.90 8.65 16.24
CA GLY A 30 17.59 7.65 17.08
C GLY A 30 16.75 6.45 17.48
N SER A 31 15.47 6.40 17.11
CA SER A 31 14.64 5.18 17.26
C SER A 31 14.91 4.20 16.12
N THR A 32 14.89 2.90 16.41
CA THR A 32 14.86 1.86 15.38
C THR A 32 13.46 1.78 14.78
N GLY A 33 13.32 2.14 13.50
CA GLY A 33 12.09 1.95 12.74
C GLY A 33 12.05 0.60 12.04
N VAL A 34 10.97 0.35 11.30
CA VAL A 34 10.93 -0.76 10.34
C VAL A 34 11.87 -0.46 9.18
N GLU A 35 12.51 -1.50 8.65
CA GLU A 35 13.36 -1.38 7.47
C GLU A 35 12.52 -0.85 6.29
N PRO A 36 12.98 0.23 5.62
CA PRO A 36 12.35 0.74 4.41
C PRO A 36 12.26 -0.34 3.33
N ILE A 37 11.19 -0.30 2.54
CA ILE A 37 11.11 -1.14 1.35
C ILE A 37 11.86 -0.43 0.20
N SER A 38 12.48 -1.20 -0.70
CA SER A 38 13.05 -0.63 -1.92
C SER A 38 11.96 0.05 -2.76
N GLU A 39 12.27 1.21 -3.34
CA GLU A 39 11.40 1.89 -4.30
C GLU A 39 11.47 1.26 -5.71
N ASP A 40 12.37 0.29 -5.91
CA ASP A 40 12.53 -0.39 -7.20
C ASP A 40 11.29 -1.27 -7.50
N PRO A 41 10.69 -1.11 -8.68
CA PRO A 41 9.51 -1.89 -9.05
C PRO A 41 9.86 -3.37 -9.26
N LEU A 42 9.18 -4.24 -8.53
CA LEU A 42 9.28 -5.69 -8.72
C LEU A 42 8.46 -6.17 -9.93
N PRO A 43 8.76 -7.38 -10.48
CA PRO A 43 7.86 -8.08 -11.40
C PRO A 43 6.48 -8.34 -10.78
N PRO A 44 5.38 -8.41 -11.57
CA PRO A 44 4.01 -8.47 -11.03
C PRO A 44 3.75 -9.52 -9.95
N LEU A 45 4.16 -10.77 -10.20
CA LEU A 45 3.95 -11.87 -9.26
C LEU A 45 4.72 -11.63 -7.95
N GLN A 46 5.97 -11.19 -8.05
CA GLN A 46 6.78 -10.84 -6.88
C GLN A 46 6.21 -9.62 -6.11
N THR A 47 5.66 -8.64 -6.82
CA THR A 47 4.94 -7.51 -6.18
C THR A 47 3.81 -8.02 -5.31
N VAL A 48 2.98 -8.94 -5.83
CA VAL A 48 1.88 -9.56 -5.09
C VAL A 48 2.40 -10.35 -3.90
N ASP A 49 3.37 -11.26 -4.11
CA ASP A 49 3.92 -12.10 -3.04
C ASP A 49 4.51 -11.29 -1.88
N VAL A 50 5.31 -10.26 -2.21
CA VAL A 50 5.92 -9.38 -1.20
C VAL A 50 4.85 -8.59 -0.44
N ALA A 51 3.87 -8.02 -1.15
CA ALA A 51 2.78 -7.30 -0.49
C ALA A 51 1.95 -8.23 0.41
N CYS A 52 1.68 -9.46 -0.01
CA CYS A 52 0.99 -10.48 0.79
C CYS A 52 1.75 -10.76 2.09
N GLY A 53 3.07 -10.96 1.99
CA GLY A 53 3.92 -11.17 3.17
C GLY A 53 3.92 -9.98 4.12
N LEU A 54 3.93 -8.75 3.58
CA LEU A 54 3.87 -7.53 4.39
C LEU A 54 2.53 -7.37 5.12
N LEU A 55 1.41 -7.67 4.45
CA LEU A 55 0.10 -7.63 5.10
C LEU A 55 -0.07 -8.73 6.16
N ALA A 56 0.47 -9.92 5.93
CA ALA A 56 0.54 -10.96 6.96
C ALA A 56 1.39 -10.55 8.18
N ALA A 57 2.34 -9.64 8.00
CA ALA A 57 3.17 -9.07 9.06
C ALA A 57 2.59 -7.76 9.66
N ASP A 58 1.32 -7.44 9.40
CA ASP A 58 0.65 -6.20 9.85
C ASP A 58 1.38 -4.92 9.42
N ARG A 59 1.93 -4.93 8.19
CA ARG A 59 2.61 -3.78 7.56
C ARG A 59 1.85 -3.28 6.32
N PRO A 60 0.58 -2.82 6.46
CA PRO A 60 -0.21 -2.36 5.33
C PRO A 60 0.38 -1.12 4.65
N PHE A 61 1.12 -0.27 5.37
CA PHE A 61 1.77 0.88 4.77
C PHE A 61 2.93 0.47 3.84
N SER A 62 3.75 -0.48 4.26
CA SER A 62 4.82 -1.01 3.41
C SER A 62 4.26 -1.76 2.19
N ALA A 63 3.15 -2.49 2.34
CA ALA A 63 2.47 -3.11 1.19
C ALA A 63 1.94 -2.07 0.19
N HIS A 64 1.42 -0.93 0.69
CA HIS A 64 1.04 0.21 -0.14
C HIS A 64 2.23 0.72 -0.97
N GLU A 65 3.41 0.89 -0.36
CA GLU A 65 4.62 1.37 -1.05
C GLU A 65 5.03 0.42 -2.19
N VAL A 66 4.97 -0.90 -1.97
CA VAL A 66 5.28 -1.92 -2.99
C VAL A 66 4.34 -1.81 -4.20
N PHE A 67 3.03 -1.68 -3.97
CA PHE A 67 2.07 -1.52 -5.06
C PHE A 67 2.19 -0.15 -5.75
N GLU A 68 2.53 0.91 -5.01
CA GLU A 68 2.72 2.24 -5.58
C GLU A 68 3.94 2.29 -6.51
N ALA A 69 5.05 1.65 -6.13
CA ALA A 69 6.22 1.51 -6.98
C ALA A 69 5.88 0.80 -8.30
N ARG A 70 5.14 -0.32 -8.21
CA ARG A 70 4.65 -1.04 -9.39
C ARG A 70 3.70 -0.21 -10.24
N TRP A 71 2.79 0.54 -9.63
CA TRP A 71 1.87 1.42 -10.36
C TRP A 71 2.61 2.49 -11.17
N LYS A 72 3.65 3.10 -10.59
CA LYS A 72 4.46 4.15 -11.24
C LYS A 72 5.26 3.62 -12.42
N ALA A 73 5.73 2.38 -12.36
CA ALA A 73 6.58 1.76 -13.39
C ALA A 73 5.83 0.87 -14.38
N GLY A 74 4.63 0.41 -14.04
CA GLY A 74 3.87 -0.56 -14.82
C GLY A 74 3.20 0.01 -16.08
N PRO A 75 2.71 -0.86 -16.98
CA PRO A 75 2.02 -0.44 -18.19
C PRO A 75 0.71 0.27 -17.86
N ALA A 76 0.30 1.22 -18.72
CA ALA A 76 -0.90 2.02 -18.52
C ALA A 76 -2.17 1.18 -18.34
N ALA A 77 -2.25 0.04 -19.03
CA ALA A 77 -3.38 -0.89 -18.96
C ALA A 77 -3.59 -1.51 -17.56
N GLU A 78 -2.56 -1.56 -16.72
CA GLU A 78 -2.61 -2.15 -15.37
C GLU A 78 -2.71 -1.10 -14.26
N ARG A 79 -2.76 0.20 -14.59
CA ARG A 79 -2.75 1.26 -13.58
C ARG A 79 -3.88 1.13 -12.58
N ASP A 80 -5.09 0.81 -13.04
CA ASP A 80 -6.26 0.66 -12.16
C ASP A 80 -6.08 -0.52 -11.17
N LEU A 81 -5.44 -1.62 -11.59
CA LEU A 81 -5.11 -2.74 -10.70
C LEU A 81 -4.16 -2.28 -9.58
N TRP A 82 -2.98 -1.80 -9.96
CA TRP A 82 -1.93 -1.46 -9.00
C TRP A 82 -2.33 -0.31 -8.08
N GLN A 83 -3.00 0.71 -8.64
CA GLN A 83 -3.49 1.83 -7.86
C GLN A 83 -4.65 1.41 -6.93
N GLY A 84 -5.53 0.49 -7.35
CA GLY A 84 -6.58 -0.06 -6.51
C GLY A 84 -6.04 -0.81 -5.29
N LEU A 85 -5.06 -1.70 -5.51
CA LEU A 85 -4.39 -2.45 -4.45
C LEU A 85 -3.63 -1.52 -3.48
N ALA A 86 -2.91 -0.52 -4.01
CA ALA A 86 -2.25 0.49 -3.19
C ALA A 86 -3.25 1.28 -2.34
N GLN A 87 -4.42 1.62 -2.87
CA GLN A 87 -5.49 2.33 -2.16
C GLN A 87 -6.11 1.50 -1.04
N ILE A 88 -6.34 0.20 -1.27
CA ILE A 88 -6.80 -0.72 -0.23
C ILE A 88 -5.77 -0.80 0.90
N CYS A 89 -4.49 -0.94 0.60
CA CYS A 89 -3.44 -1.03 1.62
C CYS A 89 -3.36 0.24 2.51
N VAL A 90 -3.49 1.43 1.92
CA VAL A 90 -3.53 2.67 2.72
C VAL A 90 -4.87 2.84 3.45
N ALA A 91 -5.98 2.28 2.96
CA ALA A 91 -7.25 2.23 3.70
C ALA A 91 -7.10 1.41 4.99
N LEU A 92 -6.49 0.22 4.91
CA LEU A 92 -6.17 -0.61 6.08
C LEU A 92 -5.25 0.12 7.06
N THR A 93 -4.25 0.84 6.54
CA THR A 93 -3.38 1.68 7.38
C THR A 93 -4.17 2.75 8.13
N HIS A 94 -5.16 3.38 7.48
CA HIS A 94 -6.03 4.35 8.13
C HIS A 94 -6.93 3.72 9.20
N ALA A 95 -7.49 2.54 8.92
CA ALA A 95 -8.32 1.79 9.87
C ALA A 95 -7.51 1.43 11.11
N ALA A 96 -6.31 0.85 10.95
CA ALA A 96 -5.38 0.52 12.03
C ALA A 96 -4.95 1.75 12.87
N ARG A 97 -5.01 2.96 12.28
CA ARG A 97 -4.71 4.22 12.96
C ARG A 97 -5.93 4.83 13.67
N GLY A 98 -7.11 4.20 13.61
CA GLY A 98 -8.37 4.72 14.16
C GLY A 98 -9.04 5.80 13.31
N ASN A 99 -8.68 5.91 12.02
CA ASN A 99 -9.28 6.86 11.09
C ASN A 99 -10.24 6.15 10.14
N GLU A 100 -11.39 5.72 10.67
CA GLU A 100 -12.43 4.97 9.96
C GLU A 100 -12.97 5.73 8.74
N ALA A 101 -13.31 7.00 8.90
CA ALA A 101 -13.85 7.81 7.81
C ALA A 101 -12.82 8.03 6.67
N GLY A 102 -11.52 8.07 7.00
CA GLY A 102 -10.45 8.10 6.01
C GLY A 102 -10.27 6.75 5.32
N ALA A 103 -10.34 5.66 6.09
CA ALA A 103 -10.23 4.29 5.60
C ALA A 103 -11.34 3.98 4.58
N GLN A 104 -12.60 4.21 4.93
CA GLN A 104 -13.74 3.92 4.04
C GLN A 104 -13.63 4.66 2.71
N ARG A 105 -13.29 5.96 2.74
CA ARG A 105 -13.12 6.76 1.50
C ARG A 105 -12.00 6.27 0.60
N LEU A 106 -10.95 5.67 1.15
CA LEU A 106 -9.84 5.11 0.38
C LEU A 106 -10.21 3.72 -0.16
N LEU A 107 -10.90 2.93 0.65
CA LEU A 107 -11.43 1.62 0.29
C LEU A 107 -12.40 1.75 -0.90
N ASP A 108 -13.42 2.61 -0.82
CA ASP A 108 -14.40 2.81 -1.90
C ASP A 108 -13.73 3.15 -3.24
N ARG A 109 -12.70 4.00 -3.19
CA ARG A 109 -11.91 4.37 -4.36
C ARG A 109 -11.09 3.20 -4.90
N GLY A 110 -10.45 2.43 -4.01
CA GLY A 110 -9.68 1.25 -4.39
C GLY A 110 -10.56 0.17 -5.04
N VAL A 111 -11.70 -0.13 -4.42
CA VAL A 111 -12.71 -1.08 -4.94
C VAL A 111 -13.22 -0.65 -6.31
N GLY A 112 -13.57 0.63 -6.48
CA GLY A 112 -14.01 1.14 -7.79
C GLY A 112 -12.97 0.96 -8.90
N ARG A 113 -11.67 1.08 -8.58
CA ARG A 113 -10.59 0.81 -9.53
C ARG A 113 -10.43 -0.66 -9.85
N LEU A 114 -10.48 -1.54 -8.85
CA LEU A 114 -10.39 -2.98 -9.07
C LEU A 114 -11.58 -3.49 -9.88
N ALA A 115 -12.79 -3.01 -9.61
CA ALA A 115 -13.97 -3.33 -10.42
C ALA A 115 -13.81 -2.87 -11.88
N THR A 116 -13.32 -1.65 -12.08
CA THR A 116 -13.02 -1.11 -13.41
C THR A 116 -11.98 -1.97 -14.13
N TYR A 117 -10.90 -2.37 -13.46
CA TYR A 117 -9.88 -3.24 -14.03
C TYR A 117 -10.43 -4.63 -14.39
N ALA A 118 -11.18 -5.26 -13.48
CA ALA A 118 -11.78 -6.57 -13.67
C ALA A 118 -12.69 -6.61 -14.92
N SER A 119 -13.49 -5.56 -15.14
CA SER A 119 -14.34 -5.44 -16.32
C SER A 119 -13.60 -5.38 -17.67
N ARG A 120 -12.30 -5.05 -17.67
CA ARG A 120 -11.46 -5.03 -18.87
C ARG A 120 -10.78 -6.38 -19.15
N GLY A 121 -10.81 -7.33 -18.21
CA GLY A 121 -10.28 -8.68 -18.39
C GLY A 121 -8.75 -8.80 -18.43
N GLY A 122 -8.03 -7.95 -17.68
CA GLY A 122 -6.56 -8.02 -17.58
C GLY A 122 -6.04 -9.10 -16.60
N PRO A 123 -4.73 -9.40 -16.62
CA PRO A 123 -4.13 -10.37 -15.69
C PRO A 123 -4.17 -9.90 -14.24
N ALA A 124 -4.77 -10.71 -13.36
CA ALA A 124 -4.81 -10.44 -11.91
C ALA A 124 -3.64 -11.05 -11.14
N TYR A 125 -2.66 -11.66 -11.82
CA TYR A 125 -1.42 -12.16 -11.21
C TYR A 125 -1.64 -13.12 -10.03
N GLY A 126 -2.63 -14.00 -10.15
CA GLY A 126 -2.99 -14.97 -9.11
C GLY A 126 -3.95 -14.44 -8.05
N LEU A 127 -4.29 -13.15 -8.08
CA LEU A 127 -5.29 -12.57 -7.19
C LEU A 127 -6.72 -12.91 -7.64
N ASP A 128 -7.55 -13.28 -6.67
CA ASP A 128 -9.00 -13.23 -6.80
C ASP A 128 -9.47 -11.84 -6.35
N LEU A 129 -9.73 -10.95 -7.31
CA LEU A 129 -10.05 -9.55 -7.00
C LEU A 129 -11.37 -9.40 -6.23
N VAL A 130 -12.32 -10.32 -6.40
CA VAL A 130 -13.58 -10.30 -5.64
C VAL A 130 -13.28 -10.60 -4.18
N ARG A 131 -12.54 -11.69 -3.94
CA ARG A 131 -12.13 -12.08 -2.59
C ARG A 131 -11.27 -11.02 -1.90
N VAL A 132 -10.41 -10.34 -2.65
CA VAL A 132 -9.60 -9.22 -2.15
C VAL A 132 -10.48 -8.08 -1.65
N ILE A 133 -11.49 -7.70 -2.43
CA ILE A 133 -12.44 -6.64 -2.09
C ILE A 133 -13.21 -7.01 -0.81
N ASP A 134 -13.82 -8.20 -0.78
CA ASP A 134 -14.62 -8.66 0.36
C ASP A 134 -13.80 -8.64 1.66
N ARG A 135 -12.57 -9.18 1.61
CA ARG A 135 -11.70 -9.20 2.79
C ARG A 135 -11.24 -7.82 3.21
N ALA A 136 -11.00 -6.91 2.27
CA ALA A 136 -10.62 -5.53 2.58
C ALA A 136 -11.77 -4.77 3.25
N GLU A 137 -13.01 -4.98 2.80
CA GLU A 137 -14.21 -4.42 3.44
C GLU A 137 -14.38 -4.94 4.86
N ASP A 138 -14.24 -6.25 5.08
CA ASP A 138 -14.31 -6.84 6.41
C ASP A 138 -13.20 -6.30 7.33
N ALA A 139 -11.96 -6.18 6.84
CA ALA A 139 -10.84 -5.70 7.64
C ALA A 139 -10.94 -4.20 8.01
N VAL A 140 -11.56 -3.37 7.14
CA VAL A 140 -11.82 -1.96 7.47
C VAL A 140 -13.00 -1.83 8.45
N ARG A 141 -14.01 -2.69 8.34
CA ARG A 141 -15.18 -2.71 9.24
C ARG A 141 -14.85 -3.23 10.62
N ASP A 142 -14.02 -4.28 10.70
CA ASP A 142 -13.58 -4.90 11.95
C ASP A 142 -12.06 -5.15 11.93
N PRO A 143 -11.25 -4.16 12.35
CA PRO A 143 -9.80 -4.29 12.40
C PRO A 143 -9.30 -5.39 13.35
N GLN A 144 -10.13 -5.89 14.26
CA GLN A 144 -9.76 -6.88 15.29
C GLN A 144 -9.93 -8.32 14.77
N CYS A 145 -10.66 -8.54 13.67
CA CYS A 145 -10.85 -9.86 13.05
C CYS A 145 -9.72 -10.32 12.09
N GLY A 146 -8.63 -9.56 12.01
CA GLY A 146 -7.27 -9.98 11.62
C GLY A 146 -7.11 -11.10 10.59
N GLY A 147 -7.39 -10.82 9.31
CA GLY A 147 -7.04 -11.69 8.20
C GLY A 147 -6.42 -10.91 7.04
N ASN A 148 -5.37 -11.46 6.41
CA ASN A 148 -4.73 -10.83 5.25
C ASN A 148 -5.74 -10.68 4.09
N PRO A 149 -6.04 -9.46 3.62
CA PRO A 149 -7.05 -9.25 2.60
C PRO A 149 -6.59 -9.60 1.19
N ILE A 150 -5.31 -9.90 0.99
CA ILE A 150 -4.78 -10.31 -0.32
C ILE A 150 -4.28 -11.76 -0.37
N SER A 151 -4.55 -12.55 0.68
CA SER A 151 -4.35 -14.02 0.69
C SER A 151 -5.51 -14.78 0.08
#